data_AF-A0A7V9BDD1-F1
#
_entry.id   AF-A0A7V9BDD1-F1
#
_cell.length_a   1.000
_cell.length_b   1.000
_cell.length_c   1.000
_cell.angle_alpha   90.00
_cell.angle_beta   90.00
_cell.angle_gamma   90.00
#
_symmetry.space_group_name_H-M   'P 1'
#
loop_
_entity.id
_entity.type
_entity.pdbx_description
1 polymer ?
#
loop_
_entity_poly.entity_id
_entity_poly.type
_entity_poly.pdbx_seq_one_letter_code
_entity_poly.pdbx_strand_id
1 'polypeptide(L)'
;MRRETVRDWVRVLERADPTEQWTMLCFFAGREVAIPEDELNAAVRRAELLLAAGGDPHRPLDPFGRATTALAEDLDTEERRSMLVAGLELLRDEIAGLRGARESLALLLSDQDLAWQTYATALLAEALAEE
;
A
#
# COMPACT_ATOMS: atom_id res chain seq x y z
N MET A 1 -7.65 -25.73 -4.21
CA MET A 1 -6.59 -24.69 -4.14
C MET A 1 -6.41 -24.34 -2.67
N ARG A 2 -5.20 -24.48 -2.09
CA ARG A 2 -4.94 -23.90 -0.77
C ARG A 2 -5.11 -22.38 -0.92
N ARG A 3 -5.92 -21.74 -0.09
CA ARG A 3 -5.91 -20.28 0.00
C ARG A 3 -4.53 -19.91 0.52
N GLU A 4 -3.75 -19.22 -0.29
CA GLU A 4 -2.47 -18.66 0.14
C GLU A 4 -2.74 -17.69 1.31
N THR A 5 -1.96 -17.83 2.37
CA THR A 5 -2.08 -16.98 3.56
C THR A 5 -1.27 -15.71 3.38
N VAL A 6 -1.56 -14.64 4.15
CA VAL A 6 -0.73 -13.41 4.18
C VAL A 6 0.74 -13.78 4.38
N ARG A 7 1.01 -14.74 5.27
CA ARG A 7 2.35 -15.25 5.53
C ARG A 7 3.03 -15.89 4.33
N ASP A 8 2.30 -16.56 3.44
CA ASP A 8 2.87 -17.15 2.22
C ASP A 8 3.33 -16.05 1.25
N TRP A 9 2.54 -15.00 1.09
CA TRP A 9 2.88 -13.83 0.28
C TRP A 9 4.07 -13.05 0.83
N VAL A 10 4.09 -12.78 2.15
CA VAL A 10 5.21 -12.06 2.77
C VAL A 10 6.52 -12.85 2.64
N ARG A 11 6.48 -14.19 2.72
CA ARG A 11 7.68 -15.02 2.50
C ARG A 11 8.28 -14.88 1.11
N VAL A 12 7.44 -14.74 0.08
CA VAL A 12 7.92 -14.53 -1.30
C VAL A 12 8.68 -13.21 -1.40
N LEU A 13 8.23 -12.18 -0.69
CA LEU A 13 8.77 -10.82 -0.77
C LEU A 13 9.89 -10.51 0.21
N GLU A 14 10.27 -11.45 1.08
CA GLU A 14 11.36 -11.25 2.07
C GLU A 14 12.70 -10.82 1.43
N ARG A 15 12.92 -11.12 0.15
CA ARG A 15 14.10 -10.69 -0.62
C ARG A 15 13.79 -9.67 -1.72
N ALA A 16 12.57 -9.18 -1.79
CA ALA A 16 12.16 -8.14 -2.72
C ALA A 16 12.82 -6.80 -2.35
N ASP A 17 12.77 -5.84 -3.27
CA ASP A 17 13.16 -4.47 -2.99
C ASP A 17 12.33 -3.89 -1.82
N PRO A 18 12.91 -3.04 -0.95
CA PRO A 18 12.17 -2.45 0.16
C PRO A 18 10.84 -1.81 -0.23
N THR A 19 10.76 -1.14 -1.38
CA THR A 19 9.51 -0.50 -1.83
C THR A 19 8.40 -1.51 -2.13
N GLU A 20 8.73 -2.66 -2.71
CA GLU A 20 7.77 -3.76 -2.93
C GLU A 20 7.33 -4.38 -1.59
N GLN A 21 8.25 -4.55 -0.64
CA GLN A 21 7.92 -5.03 0.70
C GLN A 21 6.96 -4.08 1.42
N TRP A 22 7.24 -2.78 1.37
CA TRP A 22 6.39 -1.77 1.99
C TRP A 22 5.00 -1.77 1.37
N THR A 23 4.93 -1.77 0.03
CA THR A 23 3.66 -1.75 -0.72
C THR A 23 2.81 -2.94 -0.34
N MET A 24 3.38 -4.13 -0.27
CA MET A 24 2.63 -5.33 0.10
C MET A 24 2.18 -5.32 1.57
N LEU A 25 3.03 -4.88 2.51
CA LEU A 25 2.65 -4.79 3.92
C LEU A 25 1.50 -3.79 4.12
N CYS A 26 1.59 -2.63 3.48
CA CYS A 26 0.53 -1.62 3.49
C CYS A 26 -0.75 -2.11 2.79
N PHE A 27 -0.63 -2.86 1.69
CA PHE A 27 -1.77 -3.50 1.04
C PHE A 27 -2.53 -4.43 2.00
N PHE A 28 -1.82 -5.34 2.68
CA PHE A 28 -2.46 -6.27 3.62
C PHE A 28 -3.03 -5.56 4.85
N ALA A 29 -2.29 -4.61 5.41
CA ALA A 29 -2.75 -3.81 6.56
C ALA A 29 -3.95 -2.93 6.22
N GLY A 30 -3.98 -2.41 4.99
CA GLY A 30 -4.97 -1.47 4.51
C GLY A 30 -6.34 -2.07 4.21
N ARG A 31 -6.48 -3.39 4.16
CA ARG A 31 -7.75 -4.07 3.82
C ARG A 31 -8.93 -3.73 4.73
N GLU A 32 -8.65 -3.30 5.96
CA GLU A 32 -9.67 -2.90 6.93
C GLU A 32 -9.88 -1.38 6.96
N VAL A 33 -9.10 -0.59 6.22
CA VAL A 33 -9.24 0.88 6.17
C VAL A 33 -10.55 1.21 5.45
N ALA A 34 -11.48 1.81 6.18
CA ALA A 34 -12.81 2.12 5.67
C ALA A 34 -12.77 3.36 4.77
N ILE A 35 -12.84 3.13 3.46
CA ILE A 35 -12.98 4.17 2.44
C ILE A 35 -14.27 3.88 1.68
N PRO A 36 -15.24 4.82 1.62
CA PRO A 36 -16.40 4.68 0.75
C PRO A 36 -15.99 4.38 -0.68
N GLU A 37 -16.65 3.41 -1.32
CA GLU A 37 -16.28 2.93 -2.66
C GLU A 37 -16.36 4.06 -3.71
N ASP A 38 -17.35 4.95 -3.61
CA ASP A 38 -17.49 6.11 -4.49
C ASP A 38 -16.35 7.12 -4.33
N GLU A 39 -15.92 7.35 -3.08
CA GLU A 39 -14.77 8.19 -2.77
C GLU A 39 -13.47 7.59 -3.30
N LEU A 40 -13.23 6.30 -3.06
CA LEU A 40 -12.04 5.57 -3.54
C LEU A 40 -11.98 5.60 -5.06
N ASN A 41 -13.07 5.22 -5.73
CA ASN A 41 -13.15 5.20 -7.20
C ASN A 41 -12.97 6.61 -7.80
N ALA A 42 -13.43 7.66 -7.13
CA ALA A 42 -13.22 9.02 -7.59
C ALA A 42 -11.74 9.45 -7.46
N ALA A 43 -11.10 9.12 -6.34
CA ALA A 43 -9.69 9.45 -6.09
C ALA A 43 -8.74 8.67 -7.01
N VAL A 44 -8.95 7.36 -7.15
CA VAL A 44 -8.17 6.48 -8.05
C VAL A 44 -8.22 6.98 -9.50
N ARG A 45 -9.41 7.26 -10.04
CA ARG A 45 -9.54 7.79 -11.41
C ARG A 45 -8.78 9.10 -11.62
N ARG A 46 -8.74 10.00 -10.62
CA ARG A 46 -7.94 11.23 -10.71
C ARG A 46 -6.45 10.92 -10.74
N ALA A 47 -6.00 9.97 -9.92
CA ALA A 47 -4.61 9.53 -9.89
C ALA A 47 -4.17 8.85 -11.19
N GLU A 48 -5.00 7.98 -11.77
CA GLU A 48 -4.77 7.35 -13.09
C GLU A 48 -4.65 8.38 -14.21
N LEU A 49 -5.53 9.39 -14.24
CA LEU A 49 -5.44 10.48 -15.20
C LEU A 49 -4.14 11.27 -15.05
N LEU A 50 -3.68 11.50 -13.82
CA LEU A 50 -2.38 12.13 -13.55
C LEU A 50 -1.22 11.22 -14.01
N LEU A 51 -1.33 9.92 -13.81
CA LEU A 51 -0.33 8.94 -14.23
C LEU A 51 -0.19 8.94 -15.76
N ALA A 52 -1.31 8.85 -16.47
CA ALA A 52 -1.38 8.87 -17.94
C ALA A 52 -0.90 10.20 -18.53
N ALA A 53 -1.19 11.34 -17.88
CA ALA A 53 -0.65 12.62 -18.29
C ALA A 53 0.89 12.70 -18.17
N GLY A 54 1.48 11.87 -17.29
CA GLY A 54 2.93 11.77 -17.09
C GLY A 54 3.66 10.84 -18.05
N GLY A 55 2.98 10.17 -18.98
CA GLY A 55 3.57 9.23 -19.94
C GLY A 55 2.88 7.86 -19.92
N ASP A 56 3.66 6.80 -20.11
CA ASP A 56 3.14 5.42 -20.12
C ASP A 56 2.44 5.09 -18.78
N PRO A 57 1.12 4.78 -18.78
CA PRO A 57 0.39 4.41 -17.56
C PRO A 57 0.81 3.06 -16.99
N HIS A 58 1.48 2.20 -17.77
CA HIS A 58 1.96 0.88 -17.32
C HIS A 58 3.40 0.90 -16.80
N ARG A 59 3.99 2.09 -16.62
CA ARG A 59 5.32 2.22 -15.99
C ARG A 59 5.28 1.76 -14.53
N PRO A 60 6.43 1.31 -13.97
CA PRO A 60 6.51 1.03 -12.54
C PRO A 60 6.05 2.24 -11.72
N LEU A 61 5.19 2.00 -10.73
CA LEU A 61 4.74 3.05 -9.83
C LEU A 61 5.89 3.47 -8.91
N ASP A 62 6.07 4.78 -8.81
CA ASP A 62 6.92 5.38 -7.80
C ASP A 62 6.04 5.72 -6.59
N PRO A 63 6.33 5.19 -5.38
CA PRO A 63 5.59 5.55 -4.19
C PRO A 63 5.55 7.05 -3.94
N PHE A 64 6.57 7.82 -4.34
CA PHE A 64 6.61 9.27 -4.18
C PHE A 64 6.31 10.02 -5.49
N GLY A 65 5.82 9.29 -6.49
CA GLY A 65 5.39 9.84 -7.77
C GLY A 65 4.11 10.67 -7.62
N ARG A 66 3.94 11.63 -8.55
CA ARG A 66 2.84 12.61 -8.52
C ARG A 66 1.45 11.98 -8.38
N ALA A 67 1.17 10.89 -9.11
CA ALA A 67 -0.13 10.23 -9.08
C ALA A 67 -0.42 9.62 -7.70
N THR A 68 0.57 8.92 -7.15
CA THR A 68 0.50 8.32 -5.82
C THR A 68 0.34 9.36 -4.72
N THR A 69 1.13 10.45 -4.76
CA THR A 69 1.01 11.54 -3.78
C THR A 69 -0.36 12.19 -3.84
N ALA A 70 -0.90 12.45 -5.04
CA ALA A 70 -2.24 13.01 -5.17
C ALA A 70 -3.31 12.07 -4.59
N LEU A 71 -3.18 10.75 -4.80
CA LEU A 71 -4.09 9.77 -4.20
C LEU A 71 -3.97 9.72 -2.68
N ALA A 72 -2.74 9.76 -2.15
CA ALA A 72 -2.50 9.79 -0.72
C ALA A 72 -3.13 11.04 -0.08
N GLU A 73 -2.92 12.21 -0.68
CA GLU A 73 -3.50 13.48 -0.23
C GLU A 73 -5.03 13.48 -0.29
N ASP A 74 -5.62 12.98 -1.39
CA ASP A 74 -7.07 12.96 -1.59
C ASP A 74 -7.81 12.11 -0.53
N LEU A 75 -7.17 11.05 -0.04
CA LEU A 75 -7.77 10.11 0.91
C LEU A 75 -7.38 10.37 2.37
N ASP A 76 -6.50 11.35 2.62
CA ASP A 76 -5.84 11.53 3.91
C ASP A 76 -6.81 12.00 5.01
N THR A 77 -6.94 11.18 6.05
CA THR A 77 -7.62 11.53 7.30
C THR A 77 -6.90 10.88 8.48
N GLU A 78 -6.95 11.51 9.64
CA GLU A 78 -6.34 10.98 10.87
C GLU A 78 -6.94 9.61 11.25
N GLU A 79 -8.25 9.43 11.03
CA GLU A 79 -8.96 8.18 11.27
C GLU A 79 -8.42 7.06 10.38
N ARG A 80 -8.29 7.28 9.06
CA ARG A 80 -7.79 6.25 8.13
C ARG A 80 -6.33 5.90 8.37
N ARG A 81 -5.49 6.89 8.68
CA ARG A 81 -4.10 6.66 9.09
C ARG A 81 -4.04 5.78 10.34
N SER A 82 -4.88 6.05 11.33
CA SER A 82 -4.98 5.25 12.56
C SER A 82 -5.41 3.81 12.27
N MET A 83 -6.37 3.61 11.34
CA MET A 83 -6.79 2.28 10.90
C MET A 83 -5.66 1.52 10.20
N LEU A 84 -4.90 2.18 9.33
CA LEU A 84 -3.76 1.56 8.65
C LEU A 84 -2.68 1.13 9.66
N VAL A 85 -2.36 1.98 10.64
CA VAL A 85 -1.41 1.65 11.72
C VAL A 85 -1.89 0.45 12.52
N ALA A 86 -3.18 0.39 12.87
CA ALA A 86 -3.75 -0.78 13.55
C ALA A 86 -3.62 -2.06 12.69
N GLY A 87 -3.86 -1.97 11.38
CA GLY A 87 -3.64 -3.08 10.45
C GLY A 87 -2.18 -3.55 10.39
N LEU A 88 -1.23 -2.61 10.38
CA LEU A 88 0.21 -2.91 10.38
C LEU A 88 0.62 -3.62 11.69
N GLU A 89 0.11 -3.17 12.83
CA GLU A 89 0.35 -3.81 14.13
C GLU A 89 -0.13 -5.28 14.15
N LEU A 90 -1.24 -5.60 13.50
CA LEU A 90 -1.75 -6.98 13.39
C LEU A 90 -0.85 -7.89 12.54
N LEU A 91 -0.01 -7.35 11.66
CA LEU A 91 0.89 -8.15 10.83
C LEU A 91 2.13 -8.66 11.58
N ARG A 92 2.42 -8.17 12.79
CA ARG A 92 3.64 -8.52 13.55
C ARG A 92 3.83 -10.03 13.70
N ASP A 93 2.75 -10.74 14.01
CA ASP A 93 2.80 -12.19 14.24
C ASP A 93 2.97 -12.98 12.92
N GLU A 94 2.35 -12.50 11.84
CA GLU A 94 2.43 -13.13 10.51
C GLU A 94 3.85 -13.09 9.93
N ILE A 95 4.57 -12.01 10.21
CA ILE A 95 5.94 -11.81 9.75
C ILE A 95 7.01 -12.33 10.72
N ALA A 96 6.60 -13.03 11.79
CA ALA A 96 7.53 -13.58 12.75
C ALA A 96 8.53 -14.53 12.07
N GLY A 97 9.82 -14.22 12.24
CA GLY A 97 10.94 -14.95 11.65
C GLY A 97 11.43 -14.44 10.29
N LEU A 98 10.79 -13.42 9.71
CA LEU A 98 11.17 -12.77 8.46
C LEU A 98 11.84 -11.44 8.79
N ARG A 99 13.15 -11.32 8.54
CA ARG A 99 13.94 -10.18 8.97
C ARG A 99 13.62 -8.94 8.15
N GLY A 100 13.59 -9.06 6.82
CA GLY A 100 13.31 -7.97 5.90
C GLY A 100 11.91 -7.40 6.14
N ALA A 101 10.90 -8.27 6.17
CA ALA A 101 9.54 -7.86 6.49
C ALA A 101 9.41 -7.18 7.86
N ARG A 102 10.16 -7.64 8.88
CA ARG A 102 10.17 -7.01 10.21
C ARG A 102 10.82 -5.64 10.24
N GLU A 103 11.94 -5.47 9.55
CA GLU A 103 12.62 -4.18 9.43
C GLU A 103 11.72 -3.18 8.67
N SER A 104 11.10 -3.63 7.58
CA SER A 104 10.11 -2.88 6.80
C SER A 104 8.88 -2.49 7.64
N LEU A 105 8.28 -3.43 8.38
CA LEU A 105 7.15 -3.13 9.26
C LEU A 105 7.53 -2.13 10.35
N ALA A 106 8.71 -2.28 10.97
CA ALA A 106 9.18 -1.36 12.00
C ALA A 106 9.36 0.06 11.46
N LEU A 107 9.87 0.19 10.23
CA LEU A 107 9.99 1.48 9.54
C LEU A 107 8.61 2.12 9.32
N LEU A 108 7.67 1.37 8.73
CA LEU A 108 6.31 1.86 8.44
C LEU A 108 5.56 2.30 9.71
N LEU A 109 5.73 1.57 10.82
CA LEU A 109 5.14 1.96 12.10
C LEU A 109 5.79 3.19 12.73
N SER A 110 7.06 3.45 12.41
CA SER A 110 7.78 4.65 12.89
C SER A 110 7.52 5.89 12.02
N ASP A 111 7.18 5.68 10.74
CA ASP A 111 6.94 6.73 9.75
C ASP A 111 5.56 6.54 9.11
N GLN A 112 4.55 7.18 9.71
CA GLN A 112 3.17 7.07 9.26
C GLN A 112 2.92 7.77 7.92
N ASP A 113 3.71 8.78 7.58
CA ASP A 113 3.63 9.43 6.27
C ASP A 113 4.08 8.47 5.18
N LEU A 114 5.21 7.78 5.40
CA LEU A 114 5.67 6.72 4.51
C LEU A 114 4.63 5.59 4.39
N ALA A 115 4.05 5.16 5.51
CA ALA A 115 3.05 4.10 5.50
C ALA A 115 1.80 4.49 4.69
N TRP A 116 1.31 5.72 4.87
CA TRP A 116 0.16 6.23 4.15
C TRP A 116 0.43 6.39 2.65
N GLN A 117 1.59 6.98 2.31
CA GLN A 117 2.03 7.12 0.92
C GLN A 117 2.14 5.76 0.21
N THR A 118 2.70 4.77 0.91
CA THR A 118 2.88 3.43 0.35
C THR A 118 1.56 2.69 0.24
N TYR A 119 0.62 2.91 1.15
CA TYR A 119 -0.74 2.39 1.04
C TYR A 119 -1.46 2.96 -0.19
N ALA A 120 -1.35 4.26 -0.46
CA ALA A 120 -1.89 4.85 -1.68
C ALA A 120 -1.26 4.22 -2.95
N THR A 121 0.04 3.90 -2.90
CA THR A 121 0.72 3.19 -4.01
C THR A 121 0.08 1.83 -4.26
N ALA A 122 -0.21 1.09 -3.19
CA ALA A 122 -0.85 -0.22 -3.28
C ALA A 122 -2.26 -0.14 -3.88
N LEU A 123 -3.07 0.84 -3.46
CA LEU A 123 -4.41 1.07 -4.01
C LEU A 123 -4.38 1.38 -5.50
N LEU A 124 -3.46 2.23 -5.94
CA LEU A 124 -3.30 2.55 -7.36
C LEU A 124 -2.81 1.34 -8.16
N ALA A 125 -1.89 0.54 -7.59
CA ALA A 125 -1.41 -0.69 -8.23
C ALA A 125 -2.52 -1.72 -8.40
N GLU A 126 -3.39 -1.88 -7.39
CA GLU A 126 -4.55 -2.77 -7.45
C GLU A 126 -5.53 -2.33 -8.55
N ALA A 127 -5.89 -1.05 -8.59
CA ALA A 127 -6.79 -0.51 -9.61
C ALA A 127 -6.27 -0.73 -11.05
N LEU A 128 -4.98 -0.45 -11.29
CA LEU A 128 -4.34 -0.65 -12.59
C LEU A 128 -4.23 -2.14 -13.00
N ALA A 129 -4.33 -3.06 -12.04
CA ALA A 129 -4.32 -4.51 -12.30
C ALA A 129 -5.73 -5.06 -12.60
N GLU A 130 -6.78 -4.33 -12.24
CA GLU A 130 -8.18 -4.69 -12.50
C GLU A 130 -8.72 -4.22 -13.86
N GLU A 131 -7.99 -3.34 -14.56
CA GLU A 131 -8.26 -2.91 -15.95
C GLU A 131 -7.92 -3.98 -17.02
#